data_AF-A0A9X3S7C0-F1
#
_entry.id   AF-A0A9X3S7C0-F1
#
_cell.length_a   1.000
_cell.length_b   1.000
_cell.length_c   1.000
_cell.angle_alpha   90.00
_cell.angle_beta   90.00
_cell.angle_gamma   90.00
#
_symmetry.space_group_name_H-M   'P 1'
#
loop_
_entity.id
_entity.type
_entity.pdbx_description
1 polymer ?
#
loop_
_entity_poly.entity_id
_entity_poly.type
_entity_poly.pdbx_seq_one_letter_code
_entity_poly.pdbx_strand_id
1 'polypeptide(L)'
;MAFVPDDFHVPAGLEADGFLLEPLGTEHNVDDHEAWSSSIEHIRATPGFPDGNWPRTMTLDENRADLERHARDFAERDGFTYTVLDPSDRRVIGCVYIYPDMSGRHDAEVASWVRVTHAERDAPLRTLVSRWLDEAWPFERVAYAGRA
;
A
#
# COMPACT_ATOMS: atom_id res chain seq x y z
N MET A 1 1.77 10.12 -20.15
CA MET A 1 0.49 10.65 -19.63
C MET A 1 0.63 10.59 -18.12
N ALA A 2 0.33 11.67 -17.41
CA ALA A 2 0.46 11.67 -15.95
C ALA A 2 -0.53 10.65 -15.34
N PHE A 3 -0.12 9.97 -14.26
CA PHE A 3 -0.96 8.97 -13.59
C PHE A 3 -2.21 9.60 -12.96
N VAL A 4 -2.06 10.80 -12.39
CA VAL A 4 -3.14 11.63 -11.85
C VAL A 4 -3.03 13.05 -12.45
N PRO A 5 -4.12 13.84 -12.52
CA PRO A 5 -4.08 15.22 -13.01
C PRO A 5 -3.02 16.07 -12.29
N ASP A 6 -2.35 16.99 -12.96
CA ASP A 6 -1.26 17.79 -12.36
C ASP A 6 -1.74 18.67 -11.19
N ASP A 7 -3.00 19.09 -11.22
CA ASP A 7 -3.66 19.89 -10.18
C ASP A 7 -4.27 19.03 -9.06
N PHE A 8 -4.25 17.70 -9.18
CA PHE A 8 -4.72 16.81 -8.12
C PHE A 8 -3.79 16.87 -6.90
N HIS A 9 -4.35 17.20 -5.75
CA HIS A 9 -3.65 17.17 -4.47
C HIS A 9 -3.66 15.75 -3.91
N VAL A 10 -2.54 15.05 -4.06
CA VAL A 10 -2.37 13.70 -3.53
C VAL A 10 -2.54 13.73 -2.00
N PRO A 11 -3.40 12.88 -1.42
CA PRO A 11 -3.58 12.81 0.02
C PRO A 11 -2.26 12.58 0.77
N ALA A 12 -2.03 13.33 1.85
CA ALA A 12 -0.85 13.15 2.69
C ALA A 12 -0.98 11.96 3.67
N GLY A 13 -2.12 11.28 3.67
CA GLY A 13 -2.46 10.20 4.59
C GLY A 13 -3.95 10.08 4.85
N LEU A 14 -4.31 9.16 5.75
CA LEU A 14 -5.67 8.91 6.20
C LEU A 14 -5.65 8.39 7.64
N GLU A 15 -6.49 8.96 8.51
CA GLU A 15 -6.73 8.41 9.86
C GLU A 15 -8.23 8.12 9.99
N ALA A 16 -8.59 6.84 9.96
CA ALA A 16 -9.98 6.39 9.98
C ALA A 16 -10.08 4.90 10.32
N ASP A 17 -11.22 4.49 10.88
CA ASP A 17 -11.58 3.08 11.13
C ASP A 17 -10.50 2.25 11.85
N GLY A 18 -9.71 2.89 12.71
CA GLY A 18 -8.64 2.23 13.46
C GLY A 18 -7.35 1.99 12.67
N PHE A 19 -7.15 2.72 11.57
CA PHE A 19 -5.92 2.73 10.78
C PHE A 19 -5.37 4.15 10.65
N LEU A 20 -4.04 4.23 10.60
CA LEU A 20 -3.31 5.42 10.19
C LEU A 20 -2.50 5.08 8.94
N LEU A 21 -2.69 5.83 7.86
CA LEU A 21 -1.93 5.72 6.64
C LEU A 21 -1.09 6.98 6.45
N GLU A 22 0.17 6.82 6.13
CA GLU A 22 1.07 7.91 5.73
C GLU A 22 2.02 7.44 4.61
N PRO A 23 2.55 8.35 3.77
CA PRO A 23 3.47 7.98 2.69
C PRO A 23 4.64 7.14 3.21
N LEU A 24 4.92 6.04 2.52
CA LEU A 24 6.00 5.15 2.89
C LEU A 24 7.36 5.82 2.64
N GLY A 25 8.08 6.14 3.72
CA GLY A 25 9.46 6.63 3.70
C GLY A 25 10.47 5.74 4.42
N THR A 26 11.77 6.06 4.29
CA THR A 26 12.90 5.31 4.87
C THR A 26 12.91 5.19 6.39
N GLU A 27 12.19 6.09 7.08
CA GLU A 27 11.96 6.06 8.52
C GLU A 27 11.21 4.80 8.96
N HIS A 28 10.45 4.16 8.07
CA HIS A 28 9.71 2.94 8.33
C HIS A 28 10.54 1.67 8.15
N ASN A 29 11.78 1.76 7.65
CA ASN A 29 12.52 0.62 7.11
C ASN A 29 12.63 -0.59 8.05
N VAL A 30 12.88 -0.36 9.34
CA VAL A 30 13.04 -1.46 10.30
C VAL A 30 11.70 -2.14 10.57
N ASP A 31 10.65 -1.36 10.79
CA ASP A 31 9.33 -1.87 11.17
C ASP A 31 8.61 -2.50 9.95
N ASP A 32 8.74 -1.91 8.76
CA ASP A 32 8.23 -2.47 7.51
C ASP A 32 8.92 -3.80 7.19
N HIS A 33 10.26 -3.85 7.28
CA HIS A 33 11.04 -5.08 7.08
C HIS A 33 10.58 -6.19 8.02
N GLU A 34 10.40 -5.88 9.30
CA GLU A 34 9.90 -6.82 10.31
C GLU A 34 8.46 -7.28 9.99
N ALA A 35 7.59 -6.37 9.57
CA ALA A 35 6.18 -6.65 9.28
C ALA A 35 6.01 -7.63 8.11
N TRP A 36 6.62 -7.37 6.94
CA TRP A 36 6.46 -8.28 5.79
C TRP A 36 7.29 -9.56 5.94
N SER A 37 8.49 -9.49 6.53
CA SER A 37 9.36 -10.67 6.66
C SER A 37 8.79 -11.72 7.60
N SER A 38 8.03 -11.30 8.63
CA SER A 38 7.28 -12.20 9.51
C SER A 38 5.95 -12.71 8.92
N SER A 39 5.56 -12.24 7.72
CA SER A 39 4.21 -12.42 7.17
C SER A 39 4.18 -12.96 5.74
N ILE A 40 5.30 -13.48 5.22
CA ILE A 40 5.46 -13.88 3.80
C ILE A 40 4.33 -14.81 3.32
N GLU A 41 4.03 -15.88 4.06
CA GLU A 41 2.99 -16.84 3.67
C GLU A 41 1.59 -16.21 3.67
N HIS A 42 1.31 -15.35 4.65
CA HIS A 42 0.05 -14.64 4.76
C HIS A 42 -0.14 -13.67 3.60
N ILE A 43 0.84 -12.81 3.31
CA ILE A 43 0.78 -11.82 2.24
C ILE A 43 0.56 -12.50 0.88
N ARG A 44 1.27 -13.61 0.61
CA ARG A 44 1.09 -14.39 -0.63
C ARG A 44 -0.30 -15.03 -0.76
N ALA A 45 -0.98 -15.28 0.36
CA ALA A 45 -2.35 -15.78 0.37
C ALA A 45 -3.40 -14.67 0.27
N THR A 46 -3.01 -13.40 0.48
CA THR A 46 -3.90 -12.24 0.38
C THR A 46 -4.23 -11.94 -1.09
N PRO A 47 -5.50 -11.66 -1.44
CA PRO A 47 -5.87 -11.27 -2.80
C PRO A 47 -5.06 -10.07 -3.30
N GLY A 48 -4.53 -10.16 -4.52
CA GLY A 48 -3.67 -9.11 -5.11
C GLY A 48 -2.19 -9.46 -5.16
N PHE A 49 -1.76 -10.57 -4.54
CA PHE A 49 -0.38 -11.06 -4.59
C PHE A 49 -0.25 -12.48 -5.22
N PRO A 50 -0.85 -12.75 -6.40
CA PRO A 50 -1.02 -14.11 -6.90
C PRO A 50 0.23 -14.75 -7.50
N ASP A 51 1.26 -13.95 -7.83
CA ASP A 51 2.44 -14.44 -8.57
C ASP A 51 3.51 -15.10 -7.68
N GLY A 52 3.40 -14.92 -6.35
CA GLY A 52 4.32 -15.48 -5.36
C GLY A 52 5.74 -14.90 -5.40
N ASN A 53 6.00 -13.89 -6.23
CA ASN A 53 7.32 -13.25 -6.36
C ASN A 53 7.58 -12.26 -5.22
N TRP A 54 6.50 -11.72 -4.63
CA TRP A 54 6.51 -10.86 -3.46
C TRP A 54 5.61 -11.45 -2.36
N PRO A 55 6.01 -11.44 -1.07
CA PRO A 55 7.31 -11.02 -0.55
C PRO A 55 8.44 -12.01 -0.83
N ARG A 56 9.68 -11.50 -0.90
CA ARG A 56 10.92 -12.29 -0.96
C ARG A 56 11.89 -11.79 0.11
N THR A 57 12.79 -12.64 0.56
CA THR A 57 13.83 -12.24 1.52
C THR A 57 14.68 -11.11 0.94
N MET A 58 14.87 -10.08 1.75
CA MET A 58 15.69 -8.89 1.50
C MET A 58 16.43 -8.55 2.77
N THR A 59 17.62 -7.98 2.63
CA THR A 59 18.36 -7.32 3.71
C THR A 59 17.69 -5.99 4.08
N LEU A 60 18.06 -5.41 5.23
CA LEU A 60 17.59 -4.08 5.62
C LEU A 60 17.99 -2.99 4.61
N ASP A 61 19.14 -3.14 3.93
CA ASP A 61 19.58 -2.17 2.93
C ASP A 61 18.82 -2.33 1.60
N GLU A 62 18.52 -3.56 1.20
CA GLU A 62 17.64 -3.82 0.05
C GLU A 62 16.22 -3.29 0.31
N ASN A 63 15.69 -3.48 1.53
CA ASN A 63 14.39 -2.91 1.91
C ASN A 63 14.44 -1.38 1.90
N ARG A 64 15.51 -0.76 2.41
CA ARG A 64 15.66 0.70 2.37
C ARG A 64 15.64 1.20 0.92
N ALA A 65 16.37 0.55 0.02
CA ALA A 65 16.37 0.92 -1.39
C ALA A 65 14.99 0.76 -2.05
N ASP A 66 14.21 -0.23 -1.60
CA ASP A 66 12.82 -0.44 -2.01
C ASP A 66 11.92 0.73 -1.56
N LEU A 67 12.04 1.13 -0.29
CA LEU A 67 11.34 2.29 0.29
C LEU A 67 11.73 3.60 -0.39
N GLU A 68 13.01 3.80 -0.71
CA GLU A 68 13.51 4.96 -1.46
C GLU A 68 12.91 5.01 -2.87
N ARG A 69 12.77 3.86 -3.55
CA ARG A 69 12.06 3.78 -4.83
C ARG A 69 10.61 4.21 -4.66
N HIS A 70 9.88 3.65 -3.70
CA HIS A 70 8.49 4.01 -3.45
C HIS A 70 8.30 5.50 -3.10
N ALA A 71 9.20 6.08 -2.31
CA ALA A 71 9.19 7.50 -2.00
C ALA A 71 9.45 8.39 -3.23
N ARG A 72 10.35 7.96 -4.13
CA ARG A 72 10.55 8.64 -5.42
C ARG A 72 9.33 8.52 -6.32
N ASP A 73 8.75 7.33 -6.46
CA ASP A 73 7.53 7.13 -7.26
C ASP A 73 6.40 8.05 -6.77
N PHE A 74 6.28 8.22 -5.45
CA PHE A 74 5.32 9.14 -4.83
C PHE A 74 5.59 10.59 -5.22
N ALA A 75 6.85 11.04 -5.11
CA ALA A 75 7.27 12.39 -5.44
C ALA A 75 7.12 12.70 -6.95
N GLU A 76 7.38 11.72 -7.80
CA GLU A 76 7.27 11.81 -9.27
C GLU A 76 5.83 11.58 -9.76
N ARG A 77 4.90 11.21 -8.86
CA ARG A 77 3.49 10.90 -9.16
C ARG A 77 3.33 9.70 -10.10
N ASP A 78 4.28 8.77 -10.07
CA ASP A 78 4.25 7.52 -10.85
C ASP A 78 3.59 6.35 -10.09
N GLY A 79 3.45 6.49 -8.77
CA GLY A 79 2.73 5.56 -7.91
C GLY A 79 2.70 6.05 -6.48
N PHE A 80 1.70 5.63 -5.72
CA PHE A 80 1.50 6.10 -4.34
C PHE A 80 1.48 4.90 -3.40
N THR A 81 2.50 4.83 -2.54
CA THR A 81 2.61 3.78 -1.52
C THR A 81 2.46 4.40 -0.14
N TYR A 82 1.55 3.86 0.65
CA TYR A 82 1.30 4.25 2.03
C TYR A 82 1.67 3.10 2.95
N THR A 83 2.37 3.41 4.04
CA THR A 83 2.47 2.48 5.16
C THR A 83 1.17 2.50 5.95
N VAL A 84 0.78 1.36 6.50
CA VAL A 84 -0.36 1.21 7.40
C VAL A 84 0.17 1.02 8.81
N LEU A 85 -0.17 1.95 9.68
CA LEU A 85 0.27 1.99 11.08
C LEU A 85 -0.89 1.64 12.01
N ASP A 86 -0.58 0.95 13.11
CA ASP A 86 -1.52 0.85 14.23
C ASP A 86 -1.58 2.20 14.97
N PRO A 87 -2.76 2.82 15.13
CA PRO A 87 -2.85 4.13 15.78
C PRO A 87 -2.40 4.16 17.25
N SER A 88 -2.36 3.01 17.93
CA SER A 88 -2.02 2.94 19.36
C SER A 88 -0.53 3.10 19.65
N ASP A 89 0.33 2.60 18.77
CA ASP A 89 1.79 2.60 18.95
C ASP A 89 2.59 3.04 17.71
N ARG A 90 1.89 3.36 16.62
CA ARG A 90 2.44 3.76 15.31
C ARG A 90 3.39 2.73 14.69
N ARG A 91 3.26 1.45 15.05
CA ARG A 91 4.03 0.37 14.40
C ARG A 91 3.46 0.05 13.03
N VAL A 92 4.36 -0.30 12.11
CA VAL A 92 3.96 -0.78 10.78
C VAL A 92 3.24 -2.11 10.92
N ILE A 93 2.00 -2.13 10.46
CA ILE A 93 1.17 -3.33 10.38
C ILE A 93 0.84 -3.71 8.95
N GLY A 94 1.23 -2.94 7.93
CA GLY A 94 0.89 -3.23 6.54
C GLY A 94 1.33 -2.14 5.57
N CYS A 95 0.95 -2.30 4.30
CA CYS A 95 1.15 -1.32 3.24
C CYS A 95 -0.03 -1.31 2.25
N VAL A 96 -0.22 -0.19 1.58
CA VAL A 96 -1.15 0.00 0.46
C VAL A 96 -0.36 0.53 -0.73
N TYR A 97 -0.48 -0.12 -1.88
CA TYR A 97 0.17 0.25 -3.14
C TYR A 97 -0.90 0.69 -4.14
N ILE A 98 -0.71 1.86 -4.75
CA ILE A 98 -1.60 2.41 -5.78
C ILE A 98 -0.74 2.78 -6.98
N TYR A 99 -0.85 2.01 -8.07
CA TYR A 99 -0.04 2.19 -9.28
C TYR A 99 -0.92 2.20 -10.54
N PRO A 100 -0.46 2.76 -11.66
CA PRO A 100 -1.21 2.73 -12.92
C PRO A 100 -1.41 1.28 -13.40
N ASP A 101 -2.63 0.94 -13.84
CA ASP A 101 -2.89 -0.35 -14.51
C ASP A 101 -2.30 -0.32 -15.93
N MET A 102 -1.17 -1.00 -16.11
CA MET A 102 -0.45 -1.07 -17.39
C MET A 102 -1.22 -1.80 -18.50
N SER A 103 -2.30 -2.51 -18.17
CA SER A 103 -3.17 -3.14 -19.16
C SER A 103 -4.19 -2.20 -19.80
N GLY A 104 -4.39 -1.00 -19.22
CA GLY A 104 -5.34 0.01 -19.68
C GLY A 104 -6.82 -0.34 -19.42
N ARG A 105 -7.10 -1.38 -18.63
CA ARG A 105 -8.47 -1.77 -18.27
C ARG A 105 -9.03 -0.94 -17.12
N HIS A 106 -8.17 -0.48 -16.24
CA HIS A 106 -8.48 0.38 -15.10
C HIS A 106 -7.55 1.59 -15.13
N ASP A 107 -7.84 2.56 -14.26
CA ASP A 107 -7.01 3.74 -14.10
C ASP A 107 -5.88 3.44 -13.11
N ALA A 108 -6.18 2.65 -12.06
CA ALA A 108 -5.21 2.18 -11.08
C ALA A 108 -5.38 0.69 -10.74
N GLU A 109 -4.26 0.04 -10.44
CA GLU A 109 -4.17 -1.24 -9.74
C GLU A 109 -3.77 -0.99 -8.29
N VAL A 110 -4.51 -1.59 -7.36
CA VAL A 110 -4.35 -1.41 -5.93
C VAL A 110 -4.18 -2.76 -5.25
N ALA A 111 -3.20 -2.83 -4.35
CA ALA A 111 -2.96 -3.98 -3.50
C ALA A 111 -2.70 -3.50 -2.07
N SER A 112 -3.11 -4.30 -1.09
CA SER A 112 -2.84 -4.02 0.32
C SER A 112 -2.67 -5.30 1.09
N TRP A 113 -1.86 -5.25 2.14
CA TRP A 113 -1.70 -6.33 3.08
C TRP A 113 -1.54 -5.79 4.48
N VAL A 114 -1.86 -6.62 5.46
CA VAL A 114 -1.42 -6.44 6.84
C VAL A 114 -0.55 -7.61 7.28
N ARG A 115 0.23 -7.43 8.33
CA ARG A 115 1.08 -8.48 8.90
C ARG A 115 0.21 -9.58 9.51
N VAL A 116 0.72 -10.81 9.54
CA VAL A 116 -0.04 -12.01 9.93
C VAL A 116 -0.66 -11.94 11.34
N THR A 117 -0.04 -11.19 12.26
CA THR A 117 -0.56 -10.96 13.62
C THR A 117 -1.80 -10.06 13.66
N HIS A 118 -2.14 -9.42 12.54
CA HIS A 118 -3.29 -8.55 12.35
C HIS A 118 -4.16 -9.01 11.18
N ALA A 119 -4.08 -10.28 10.77
CA ALA A 119 -4.74 -10.80 9.57
C ALA A 119 -6.25 -10.51 9.51
N GLU A 120 -6.92 -10.37 10.65
CA GLU A 120 -8.33 -9.96 10.73
C GLU A 120 -8.60 -8.55 10.18
N ARG A 121 -7.56 -7.71 10.07
CA ARG A 121 -7.63 -6.33 9.60
C ARG A 121 -7.51 -6.18 8.09
N ASP A 122 -7.16 -7.24 7.35
CA ASP A 122 -7.04 -7.20 5.89
C ASP A 122 -8.35 -6.77 5.21
N ALA A 123 -9.49 -7.35 5.62
CA ALA A 123 -10.79 -7.00 5.05
C ALA A 123 -11.25 -5.58 5.44
N PRO A 124 -11.19 -5.16 6.72
CA PRO A 124 -11.43 -3.77 7.11
C PRO A 124 -10.55 -2.76 6.37
N LEU A 125 -9.25 -3.05 6.20
CA LEU A 125 -8.34 -2.18 5.44
C LEU A 125 -8.79 -2.03 3.99
N ARG A 126 -9.13 -3.14 3.31
CA ARG A 126 -9.64 -3.09 1.94
C ARG A 126 -10.92 -2.27 1.82
N THR A 127 -11.85 -2.40 2.77
CA THR A 127 -13.08 -1.59 2.80
C THR A 127 -12.76 -0.11 2.95
N LEU A 128 -11.89 0.25 3.90
CA LEU A 128 -11.46 1.63 4.13
C LEU A 128 -10.80 2.22 2.88
N VAL A 129 -9.81 1.52 2.31
CA VAL A 129 -9.07 1.98 1.13
C VAL A 129 -10.01 2.11 -0.07
N SER A 130 -10.94 1.18 -0.26
CA SER A 130 -11.93 1.25 -1.36
C SER A 130 -12.77 2.51 -1.28
N ARG A 131 -13.31 2.82 -0.09
CA ARG A 131 -14.08 4.04 0.15
C ARG A 131 -13.24 5.29 -0.04
N TRP A 132 -12.00 5.27 0.45
CA TRP A 132 -11.08 6.40 0.31
C TRP A 132 -10.75 6.69 -1.15
N LEU A 133 -10.56 5.66 -1.97
CA LEU A 133 -10.36 5.79 -3.42
C LEU A 133 -11.58 6.43 -4.09
N ASP A 134 -12.80 6.06 -3.70
CA ASP A 134 -14.01 6.65 -4.27
C ASP A 134 -14.24 8.12 -3.86
N GLU A 135 -13.85 8.48 -2.64
CA GLU A 135 -14.14 9.80 -2.07
C GLU A 135 -13.04 10.84 -2.34
N ALA A 136 -11.77 10.42 -2.41
CA ALA A 136 -10.62 11.31 -2.39
C ALA A 136 -9.69 11.20 -3.60
N TRP A 137 -9.86 10.20 -4.47
CA TRP A 137 -8.98 9.98 -5.62
C TRP A 137 -9.72 10.21 -6.95
N PRO A 138 -9.00 10.57 -8.03
CA PRO A 138 -9.62 10.93 -9.31
C PRO A 138 -9.93 9.71 -10.20
N PHE A 139 -9.80 8.49 -9.67
CA PHE A 139 -9.93 7.26 -10.45
C PHE A 139 -11.40 6.91 -10.67
N GLU A 140 -11.78 6.60 -11.91
CA GLU A 140 -13.12 6.11 -12.24
C GLU A 140 -13.20 4.58 -12.13
N ARG A 141 -12.11 3.89 -12.45
CA ARG A 141 -12.01 2.42 -12.44
C ARG A 141 -10.76 2.00 -11.71
N VAL A 142 -10.91 1.20 -10.65
CA VAL A 142 -9.79 0.66 -9.87
C VAL A 142 -9.84 -0.86 -9.84
N ALA A 143 -8.74 -1.50 -10.21
CA ALA A 143 -8.52 -2.92 -9.96
C ALA A 143 -7.99 -3.11 -8.54
N TYR A 144 -8.84 -3.55 -7.62
CA TYR A 144 -8.42 -3.89 -6.26
C TYR A 144 -8.93 -5.27 -5.89
N ALA A 145 -8.03 -6.24 -5.79
CA ALA A 145 -8.39 -7.62 -5.54
C ALA A 145 -9.09 -7.77 -4.18
N GLY A 146 -10.23 -8.47 -4.16
CA GLY A 146 -11.04 -8.63 -2.96
C GLY A 146 -11.84 -7.41 -2.55
N ARG A 147 -11.92 -6.37 -3.40
CA ARG A 147 -12.93 -5.31 -3.31
C ARG A 147 -14.30 -5.90 -3.68
N ALA A 148 -15.31 -5.59 -2.87
CA ALA A 148 -16.71 -5.98 -3.09
C ALA A 148 -17.38 -5.08 -4.12
#